data_AF-A0A1G9UB29-F1
#
_entry.id   AF-A0A1G9UB29-F1
#
_cell.length_a   1.000
_cell.length_b   1.000
_cell.length_c   1.000
_cell.angle_alpha   90.00
_cell.angle_beta   90.00
_cell.angle_gamma   90.00
#
_symmetry.space_group_name_H-M   'P 1'
#
loop_
_entity.id
_entity.type
_entity.pdbx_description
1 polymer ?
#
loop_
_entity_poly.entity_id
_entity_poly.type
_entity_poly.pdbx_seq_one_letter_code
_entity_poly.pdbx_strand_id
1 'polypeptide(L)' 'MTDNRMNGIDAEWFALIVEAKELGLSKETILDFLHQNEISAEFVKNL' A
#
# COMPACT_ATOMS: atom_id res chain seq x y z
N MET A 1 -3.30 -1.37 24.94
CA MET A 1 -4.02 -2.25 24.00
C MET A 1 -4.28 -1.41 22.76
N THR A 2 -3.39 -1.49 21.78
CA THR A 2 -3.43 -0.65 20.58
C THR A 2 -3.75 -1.55 19.39
N ASP A 3 -4.92 -1.27 18.83
CA ASP A 3 -5.37 -1.56 17.47
C ASP A 3 -5.18 -2.96 16.88
N ASN A 4 -6.19 -3.80 17.16
CA ASN A 4 -6.55 -5.00 16.40
C ASN A 4 -7.04 -4.71 14.95
N ARG A 5 -6.61 -3.60 14.33
CA ARG A 5 -7.02 -3.14 12.98
C ARG A 5 -5.88 -3.18 11.94
N MET A 6 -4.64 -3.43 12.36
CA MET A 6 -3.49 -3.70 11.46
C MET A 6 -3.43 -5.17 10.98
N ASN A 7 -4.56 -5.89 11.00
CA ASN A 7 -4.59 -7.34 10.80
C ASN A 7 -4.73 -7.73 9.31
N GLY A 8 -3.95 -7.13 8.41
CA GLY A 8 -4.01 -7.54 7.00
C GLY A 8 -3.08 -6.85 6.00
N ILE A 9 -2.39 -5.76 6.36
CA ILE A 9 -1.31 -5.25 5.52
C ILE A 9 -0.02 -5.93 5.97
N ASP A 10 0.50 -6.79 5.10
CA ASP A 10 1.82 -7.37 5.22
C ASP A 10 2.87 -6.25 5.41
N ALA A 11 3.71 -6.37 6.42
CA ALA A 11 4.71 -5.36 6.80
C ALA A 11 5.70 -5.09 5.66
N GLU A 12 5.98 -6.09 4.82
CA GLU A 12 6.85 -5.93 3.65
C GLU A 12 6.22 -4.99 2.62
N TRP A 13 4.93 -5.15 2.36
CA TRP A 13 4.21 -4.29 1.42
C TRP A 13 4.02 -2.86 1.94
N PHE A 14 3.87 -2.68 3.25
CA PHE A 14 3.86 -1.35 3.85
C PHE A 14 5.20 -0.63 3.62
N ALA A 15 6.32 -1.33 3.83
CA ALA A 15 7.65 -0.78 3.61
C ALA A 15 7.86 -0.34 2.14
N LEU A 16 7.41 -1.16 1.19
CA LEU A 16 7.49 -0.84 -0.25
C LEU A 16 6.71 0.42 -0.63
N ILE A 17 5.55 0.64 0.00
CA ILE A 17 4.72 1.82 -0.29
C ILE A 17 5.31 3.08 0.35
N VAL A 18 5.91 2.95 1.53
CA VAL A 18 6.68 4.05 2.16
C VAL A 18 7.86 4.44 1.28
N GLU A 19 8.66 3.48 0.80
CA GLU A 19 9.80 3.73 -0.08
C GLU A 19 9.35 4.38 -1.40
N ALA A 20 8.28 3.89 -2.02
CA ALA A 20 7.71 4.47 -3.24
C ALA A 20 7.35 5.97 -3.05
N LYS A 21 6.81 6.33 -1.89
CA LYS A 21 6.50 7.72 -1.55
C LYS A 21 7.76 8.56 -1.34
N GLU A 22 8.79 8.01 -0.71
CA GLU A 22 10.09 8.70 -0.53
C GLU A 22 10.80 8.95 -1.87
N LEU A 23 10.59 8.07 -2.85
CA LEU A 23 11.04 8.23 -4.23
C LEU A 23 10.20 9.24 -5.04
N GLY A 24 9.14 9.79 -4.45
CA GLY A 24 8.28 10.79 -5.08
C GLY A 24 7.23 10.20 -6.05
N LEU A 25 6.96 8.90 -5.98
CA LEU A 25 5.88 8.31 -6.76
C LEU A 25 4.53 8.82 -6.26
N SER A 26 3.66 9.16 -7.22
CA SER A 26 2.31 9.59 -6.87
C SER A 26 1.46 8.39 -6.45
N LYS A 27 0.46 8.66 -5.61
CA LYS A 27 -0.53 7.66 -5.21
C LYS A 27 -1.23 7.05 -6.43
N GLU A 28 -1.49 7.85 -7.47
CA GLU A 28 -2.12 7.41 -8.71
C GLU A 28 -1.24 6.41 -9.45
N THR A 29 0.06 6.69 -9.59
CA THR A 29 1.03 5.75 -10.21
C THR A 29 1.10 4.42 -9.46
N ILE A 30 1.08 4.44 -8.12
CA ILE A 30 1.09 3.23 -7.30
C ILE A 30 -0.22 2.44 -7.49
N LEU A 31 -1.37 3.12 -7.49
CA LEU A 31 -2.68 2.50 -7.71
C LEU A 31 -2.81 1.90 -9.11
N ASP A 32 -2.34 2.60 -10.13
CA ASP A 32 -2.35 2.12 -11.51
C ASP A 32 -1.48 0.86 -11.66
N PHE A 33 -0.31 0.83 -11.03
CA PHE A 33 0.54 -0.36 -10.98
C PHE A 33 -0.17 -1.55 -10.31
N LEU A 34 -0.81 -1.33 -9.16
CA LEU A 34 -1.52 -2.40 -8.44
C LEU A 34 -2.72 -2.91 -9.24
N HIS A 35 -3.49 -2.02 -9.86
CA HIS A 35 -4.62 -2.40 -10.73
C HIS A 35 -4.20 -3.20 -11.96
N GLN A 36 -3.09 -2.82 -12.62
CA GLN A 36 -2.57 -3.54 -13.79
C GLN A 36 -2.09 -4.96 -13.45
N ASN A 37 -1.76 -5.22 -12.19
CA ASN A 37 -1.27 -6.51 -11.71
C ASN A 37 -2.34 -7.30 -10.90
N GLU A 38 -3.62 -6.93 -11.02
CA GLU A 38 -4.74 -7.57 -10.30
C GLU A 38 -4.61 -7.57 -8.76
N ILE A 39 -3.80 -6.66 -8.20
CA ILE A 39 -3.66 -6.51 -6.75
C ILE A 39 -4.80 -5.62 -6.25
N SER A 40 -5.62 -6.14 -5.33
CA SER A 40 -6.84 -5.47 -4.86
C SER A 40 -6.55 -4.08 -4.27
N ALA A 41 -7.29 -3.08 -4.75
CA ALA A 41 -7.26 -1.69 -4.25
C ALA A 41 -7.59 -1.55 -2.75
N GLU A 42 -8.14 -2.59 -2.13
CA GLU A 42 -8.32 -2.72 -0.68
C GLU A 42 -7.00 -2.51 0.09
N PHE A 43 -5.87 -2.84 -0.55
CA PHE A 43 -4.53 -2.69 0.00
C PHE A 43 -4.13 -1.22 0.24
N VAL A 44 -4.54 -0.30 -0.65
CA VAL A 44 -4.18 1.14 -0.56
C VAL A 44 -5.17 1.95 0.26
N LYS A 45 -6.39 1.44 0.50
CA LYS A 45 -7.38 2.14 1.33
C LYS A 45 -6.98 2.26 2.80
N ASN A 46 -6.03 1.45 3.26
CA ASN A 46 -5.54 1.43 4.63
C ASN A 46 -4.11 1.99 4.78
N LEU A 47 -3.60 2.65 3.74
CA LEU A 47 -2.35 3.43 3.71
C LEU A 47 -2.65 4.93 3.83
#